data_AF-A0A0Q6WKS8-F1
#
_entry.id   AF-A0A0Q6WKS8-F1
#
_cell.length_a   1.000
_cell.length_b   1.000
_cell.length_c   1.000
_cell.angle_alpha   90.00
_cell.angle_beta   90.00
_cell.angle_gamma   90.00
#
_symmetry.space_group_name_H-M   'P 1'
#
loop_
_entity.id
_entity.type
_entity.pdbx_description
1 polymer ?
#
loop_
_entity_poly.entity_id
_entity_poly.type
_entity_poly.pdbx_seq_one_letter_code
_entity_poly.pdbx_strand_id
1 'polypeptide(L)'
;MSSNPDLQRLSAALEYADLAAGLYLAGGADQAARLLAAAAEQQLGDLVRLIDAPSATVDTRELLARIARAHRPAVVAPRQAQQERGWDDSPVEIDGTRDEIVALLRAAWFMLEAMGLASLAPERLQQAVEHSTVFSSSAALEPFI
;
A
#
# COMPACT_ATOMS: atom_id res chain seq x y z
N MET A 1 5.33 -24.51 17.64
CA MET A 1 4.49 -23.59 16.83
C MET A 1 5.41 -22.55 16.23
N SER A 2 6.12 -22.89 15.16
CA SER A 2 6.99 -21.92 14.48
C SER A 2 6.12 -21.09 13.57
N SER A 3 5.71 -19.92 14.03
CA SER A 3 5.14 -18.87 13.17
C SER A 3 6.17 -18.60 12.07
N ASN A 4 5.87 -19.02 10.84
CA ASN A 4 6.80 -18.89 9.73
C ASN A 4 7.05 -17.37 9.51
N PRO A 5 8.30 -16.88 9.59
CA PRO A 5 8.63 -15.44 9.57
C PRO A 5 8.10 -14.72 8.34
N ASP A 6 7.98 -15.42 7.21
CA ASP A 6 7.42 -14.88 5.97
C ASP A 6 5.94 -14.52 6.10
N LEU A 7 5.21 -15.22 6.99
CA LEU A 7 3.81 -14.96 7.28
C LEU A 7 3.61 -13.67 8.06
N GLN A 8 4.50 -13.42 9.03
CA GLN A 8 4.47 -12.17 9.80
C GLN A 8 4.84 -10.99 8.91
N ARG A 9 5.78 -11.18 7.97
CA ARG A 9 6.14 -10.17 6.96
C ARG A 9 4.97 -9.86 6.04
N LEU A 10 4.27 -10.86 5.50
CA LEU A 10 3.12 -10.62 4.63
C LEU A 10 2.00 -9.90 5.38
N SER A 11 1.68 -10.32 6.60
CA SER A 11 0.64 -9.67 7.40
C SER A 11 0.99 -8.21 7.73
N ALA A 12 2.23 -7.93 8.09
CA ALA A 12 2.68 -6.57 8.38
C ALA A 12 2.65 -5.70 7.12
N ALA A 13 3.06 -6.25 5.97
CA ALA A 13 3.06 -5.52 4.71
C ALA A 13 1.64 -5.14 4.26
N LEU A 14 0.66 -6.05 4.41
CA LEU A 14 -0.74 -5.77 4.13
C LEU A 14 -1.30 -4.69 5.06
N GLU A 15 -0.95 -4.73 6.35
CA GLU A 15 -1.36 -3.71 7.32
C GLU A 15 -0.76 -2.34 7.01
N TYR A 16 0.53 -2.27 6.67
CA TYR A 16 1.18 -1.02 6.27
C TYR A 16 0.59 -0.46 4.97
N ALA A 17 0.29 -1.31 3.99
CA ALA A 17 -0.37 -0.90 2.77
C ALA A 17 -1.78 -0.35 3.03
N ASP A 18 -2.58 -0.98 3.89
CA ASP A 18 -3.92 -0.50 4.26
C ASP A 18 -3.86 0.86 4.99
N LEU A 19 -2.94 1.00 5.94
CA LEU A 19 -2.74 2.24 6.71
C LEU A 19 -2.28 3.39 5.81
N ALA A 20 -1.28 3.13 4.95
CA ALA A 20 -0.79 4.12 3.99
C ALA A 20 -1.89 4.56 3.02
N ALA A 21 -2.66 3.61 2.49
CA ALA A 21 -3.78 3.89 1.60
C ALA A 21 -4.89 4.69 2.31
N GLY A 22 -5.19 4.35 3.57
CA GLY A 22 -6.15 5.09 4.38
C GLY A 22 -5.74 6.54 4.62
N LEU A 23 -4.45 6.79 4.90
CA LEU A 23 -3.92 8.15 5.06
C LEU A 23 -3.98 8.93 3.75
N TYR A 24 -3.58 8.31 2.64
CA TYR A 24 -3.64 8.90 1.31
C TYR A 24 -5.08 9.30 0.93
N LEU A 25 -6.06 8.41 1.13
CA LEU A 25 -7.47 8.65 0.84
C LEU A 25 -8.08 9.74 1.73
N ALA A 26 -7.59 9.89 2.97
CA ALA A 26 -7.98 10.98 3.86
C ALA A 26 -7.40 12.35 3.44
N GLY A 27 -6.66 12.42 2.33
CA GLY A 27 -5.99 13.63 1.85
C GLY A 27 -4.63 13.88 2.52
N GLY A 28 -4.12 12.93 3.30
CA GLY A 28 -2.81 13.00 3.93
C GLY A 28 -1.70 12.66 2.93
N ALA A 29 -0.93 13.65 2.51
CA ALA A 29 0.34 13.48 1.79
C ALA A 29 1.53 13.73 2.73
N ASP A 30 1.50 13.10 3.90
CA ASP A 30 2.50 13.30 4.94
C ASP A 30 3.62 12.24 4.90
N GLN A 31 4.69 12.52 5.62
CA GLN A 31 5.84 11.62 5.73
C GLN A 31 5.46 10.25 6.33
N ALA A 32 4.41 10.18 7.16
CA ALA A 32 3.96 8.93 7.75
C ALA A 32 3.34 7.99 6.69
N ALA A 33 2.46 8.52 5.84
CA ALA A 33 1.88 7.78 4.72
C ALA A 33 2.97 7.27 3.77
N ARG A 34 3.96 8.12 3.44
CA ARG A 34 5.11 7.74 2.61
C ARG A 34 5.92 6.61 3.23
N LEU A 35 6.29 6.71 4.51
CA LEU A 35 7.09 5.69 5.19
C LEU A 35 6.36 4.35 5.29
N LEU A 36 5.05 4.37 5.56
CA LEU A 36 4.24 3.15 5.59
C LEU A 36 4.13 2.51 4.21
N ALA A 37 3.90 3.30 3.16
CA ALA A 37 3.87 2.80 1.79
C ALA A 37 5.21 2.19 1.37
N ALA A 38 6.33 2.83 1.72
CA ALA A 38 7.68 2.33 1.44
C ALA A 38 7.99 1.04 2.20
N ALA A 39 7.59 0.95 3.47
CA ALA A 39 7.76 -0.26 4.26
C ALA A 39 6.95 -1.43 3.70
N ALA A 40 5.71 -1.18 3.26
CA ALA A 40 4.87 -2.18 2.62
C ALA A 40 5.49 -2.68 1.31
N GLU A 41 5.92 -1.75 0.44
CA GLU A 41 6.60 -2.04 -0.82
C GLU A 41 7.83 -2.92 -0.59
N GLN A 42 8.72 -2.51 0.32
CA GLN A 42 9.95 -3.25 0.60
C GLN A 42 9.67 -4.68 1.12
N GLN A 43 8.71 -4.83 2.04
CA GLN A 43 8.38 -6.15 2.59
C GLN A 43 7.74 -7.07 1.55
N LEU A 44 6.88 -6.55 0.67
CA LEU A 44 6.33 -7.33 -0.45
C LEU A 44 7.40 -7.68 -1.47
N GLY A 45 8.34 -6.77 -1.76
CA GLY A 45 9.45 -7.00 -2.67
C GLY A 45 10.39 -8.10 -2.17
N ASP A 46 10.69 -8.11 -0.87
CA ASP A 46 11.46 -9.18 -0.25
C ASP A 46 10.75 -10.54 -0.37
N LEU A 47 9.42 -10.58 -0.21
CA LEU A 47 8.62 -11.80 -0.37
C LEU A 47 8.57 -12.29 -1.82
N VAL A 48 8.44 -11.39 -2.80
CA VAL A 48 8.51 -11.73 -4.23
C VAL A 48 9.85 -12.41 -4.55
N ARG A 49 10.97 -11.84 -4.10
CA ARG A 49 12.31 -12.40 -4.31
C ARG A 49 12.47 -13.80 -3.70
N LEU A 50 11.81 -14.06 -2.57
CA LEU A 50 11.81 -15.37 -1.92
C LEU A 50 11.01 -16.41 -2.73
N ILE A 51 9.90 -16.00 -3.34
CA ILE A 51 9.02 -16.88 -4.14
C ILE A 51 9.61 -17.16 -5.54
N ASP A 52 10.37 -16.23 -6.09
CA ASP A 52 11.05 -16.39 -7.38
C ASP A 52 12.41 -17.11 -7.24
N ALA A 53 12.88 -17.37 -6.02
CA ALA A 53 14.07 -18.17 -5.80
C ALA A 53 13.86 -19.60 -6.37
N PRO A 54 14.85 -20.19 -7.06
CA PRO A 54 14.72 -21.53 -7.65
C PRO A 54 14.46 -22.66 -6.63
N SER A 55 14.58 -22.37 -5.33
CA SER A 55 14.27 -23.26 -4.21
C SER A 55 12.83 -23.14 -3.69
N ALA A 56 12.02 -22.20 -4.21
CA ALA A 56 10.65 -21.99 -3.77
C ALA A 56 9.75 -23.17 -4.22
N THR A 57 9.16 -23.85 -3.25
CA THR A 57 8.25 -24.98 -3.49
C THR A 57 6.82 -24.47 -3.69
N VAL A 58 6.01 -25.22 -4.46
CA VAL A 58 4.58 -24.95 -4.67
C VAL A 58 3.82 -24.79 -3.33
N ASP A 59 4.23 -25.52 -2.30
CA ASP A 59 3.73 -25.43 -0.91
C ASP A 59 3.84 -24.02 -0.30
N THR A 60 4.89 -23.28 -0.66
CA THR A 60 5.15 -21.94 -0.09
C THR A 60 4.14 -20.93 -0.62
N ARG A 61 3.79 -21.02 -1.91
CA ARG A 61 2.76 -20.19 -2.55
C ARG A 61 1.36 -20.50 -1.98
N GLU A 62 1.03 -21.77 -1.79
CA GLU A 62 -0.26 -22.16 -1.20
C GLU A 62 -0.41 -21.71 0.26
N LEU A 63 0.68 -21.76 1.04
CA LEU A 63 0.69 -21.28 2.42
C LEU A 63 0.39 -19.78 2.50
N LEU A 64 1.05 -18.98 1.65
CA LEU A 64 0.83 -17.53 1.57
C LEU A 64 -0.60 -17.20 1.16
N ALA A 65 -1.14 -17.89 0.15
CA ALA A 65 -2.52 -17.72 -0.30
C ALA A 65 -3.54 -18.04 0.80
N ARG A 66 -3.30 -19.09 1.59
CA ARG A 66 -4.19 -19.47 2.70
C ARG A 66 -4.21 -18.41 3.81
N ILE A 67 -3.10 -17.75 4.05
CA ILE A 67 -2.95 -16.82 5.18
C ILE A 67 -3.44 -15.44 4.84
N ALA A 68 -3.17 -14.97 3.64
CA ALA A 68 -3.73 -13.69 3.25
C ALA A 68 -5.28 -13.77 3.15
N ARG A 69 -5.88 -14.96 2.92
CA ARG A 69 -7.34 -15.20 3.14
C ARG A 69 -7.78 -15.10 4.60
N ALA A 70 -6.89 -15.37 5.55
CA ALA A 70 -7.17 -15.29 6.98
C ALA A 70 -6.85 -13.89 7.57
N HIS A 71 -6.18 -13.02 6.81
CA HIS A 71 -5.85 -11.68 7.24
C HIS A 71 -7.13 -10.84 7.33
N ARG A 72 -7.40 -10.31 8.52
CA ARG A 72 -8.54 -9.43 8.78
C ARG A 72 -8.00 -8.00 8.90
N PRO A 73 -8.39 -7.06 8.03
CA PRO A 73 -7.88 -5.70 8.07
C PRO A 73 -8.15 -5.07 9.44
N ALA A 74 -7.18 -4.34 9.99
CA ALA A 74 -7.38 -3.58 11.20
C ALA A 74 -8.40 -2.47 10.95
N VAL A 75 -9.46 -2.40 11.76
CA VAL A 75 -10.45 -1.32 11.69
C VAL A 75 -9.81 -0.03 12.21
N VAL A 76 -9.23 0.75 11.31
CA VAL A 76 -8.73 2.09 11.59
C VAL A 76 -9.91 3.05 11.48
N ALA A 77 -10.31 3.64 12.61
CA ALA A 77 -11.33 4.68 12.62
C ALA A 77 -10.86 5.90 11.81
N PRO A 78 -11.74 6.56 11.03
CA PRO A 78 -11.38 7.80 10.38
C PRO A 78 -10.89 8.78 11.44
N ARG A 79 -9.69 9.36 11.26
CA ARG A 79 -9.29 10.49 12.10
C ARG A 79 -10.32 11.58 11.89
N GLN A 80 -11.09 11.91 12.93
CA GLN A 80 -11.75 13.20 13.00
C GLN A 80 -10.64 14.24 12.82
N ALA A 81 -10.80 15.11 11.81
CA ALA A 81 -9.86 16.18 11.52
C ALA A 81 -9.61 16.95 12.82
N GLN A 82 -8.49 16.65 13.48
CA GLN A 82 -8.13 17.29 14.72
C GLN A 82 -7.59 18.65 14.31
N GLN A 83 -8.49 19.63 14.35
CA GLN A 83 -8.17 21.04 14.21
C GLN A 83 -6.93 21.39 15.03
N GLU A 84 -6.00 22.06 14.37
CA GLU A 84 -5.00 22.96 14.93
C GLU A 84 -4.07 22.34 15.98
N ARG A 85 -3.09 21.56 15.52
CA ARG A 85 -1.76 21.60 16.15
C ARG A 85 -0.82 22.26 15.16
N GLY A 86 -0.39 23.48 15.51
CA GLY A 86 0.49 24.33 14.71
C GLY A 86 1.67 23.54 14.15
N TRP A 87 1.55 23.17 12.89
CA TRP A 87 2.65 22.73 12.06
C TRP A 87 3.01 23.90 11.16
N ASP A 88 4.31 24.13 11.10
CA ASP A 88 4.99 25.19 10.36
C ASP A 88 4.32 25.42 8.99
N ASP A 89 3.87 26.66 8.75
CA ASP A 89 3.11 27.13 7.59
C ASP A 89 4.02 27.36 6.37
N SER A 90 5.03 26.49 6.23
CA SER A 90 5.78 26.39 4.99
C SER A 90 4.92 25.62 4.00
N PRO A 91 4.66 26.15 2.77
CA PRO A 91 3.88 25.44 1.79
C PRO A 91 4.57 24.10 1.50
N VAL A 92 3.95 23.01 1.96
CA VAL A 92 4.35 21.65 1.59
C VAL A 92 4.22 21.59 0.08
N GLU A 93 5.31 21.38 -0.65
CA GLU A 93 5.24 21.15 -2.10
C GLU A 93 4.25 20.02 -2.37
N ILE A 94 3.10 20.37 -2.95
CA ILE A 94 1.93 19.48 -3.03
C ILE A 94 2.12 18.32 -4.01
N ASP A 95 3.16 18.30 -4.85
CA ASP A 95 3.25 17.28 -5.91
C ASP A 95 4.12 16.06 -5.56
N GLY A 96 5.35 16.24 -5.08
CA GLY A 96 6.32 15.14 -5.02
C GLY A 96 5.94 13.99 -4.06
N THR A 97 5.59 14.33 -2.82
CA THR A 97 5.30 13.33 -1.78
C THR A 97 4.05 12.51 -2.10
N ARG A 98 3.04 13.14 -2.71
CA ARG A 98 1.80 12.47 -3.06
C ARG A 98 2.01 11.48 -4.20
N ASP A 99 2.75 11.88 -5.23
CA ASP A 99 3.10 11.01 -6.36
C ASP A 99 3.97 9.83 -5.93
N GLU A 100 4.91 10.05 -5.01
CA GLU A 100 5.70 8.97 -4.42
C GLU A 100 4.83 7.97 -3.65
N ILE A 101 3.89 8.45 -2.82
CA ILE A 101 2.94 7.58 -2.11
C ILE A 101 2.14 6.75 -3.12
N VAL A 102 1.61 7.38 -4.18
CA VAL A 102 0.87 6.68 -5.24
C VAL A 102 1.72 5.61 -5.92
N ALA A 103 2.98 5.93 -6.26
CA ALA A 103 3.89 4.99 -6.89
C ALA A 103 4.15 3.76 -6.00
N LEU A 104 4.38 3.99 -4.71
CA LEU A 104 4.60 2.93 -3.73
C LEU A 104 3.35 2.05 -3.53
N LEU A 105 2.16 2.65 -3.45
CA LEU A 105 0.90 1.92 -3.32
C LEU A 105 0.61 1.08 -4.58
N ARG A 106 0.88 1.61 -5.78
CA ARG A 106 0.77 0.84 -7.03
C ARG A 106 1.77 -0.32 -7.07
N ALA A 107 3.01 -0.09 -6.66
CA ALA A 107 4.02 -1.15 -6.59
C ALA A 107 3.58 -2.28 -5.65
N ALA A 108 3.05 -1.93 -4.47
CA ALA A 108 2.49 -2.90 -3.53
C ALA A 108 1.35 -3.73 -4.15
N TRP A 109 0.43 -3.08 -4.88
CA TRP A 109 -0.64 -3.77 -5.60
C TRP A 109 -0.09 -4.77 -6.64
N PHE A 110 0.83 -4.32 -7.50
CA PHE A 110 1.42 -5.18 -8.53
C PHE A 110 2.20 -6.36 -7.96
N MET A 111 2.89 -6.17 -6.83
CA MET A 111 3.58 -7.28 -6.17
C MET A 111 2.61 -8.32 -5.61
N LEU A 112 1.46 -7.90 -5.07
CA LEU A 112 0.40 -8.81 -4.68
C LEU A 112 -0.19 -9.55 -5.88
N GLU A 113 -0.38 -8.88 -7.02
CA GLU A 113 -0.81 -9.52 -8.27
C GLU A 113 0.21 -10.56 -8.77
N ALA A 114 1.50 -10.21 -8.79
CA ALA A 114 2.58 -11.10 -9.22
C ALA A 114 2.66 -12.37 -8.36
N MET A 115 2.38 -12.25 -7.05
CA MET A 115 2.30 -13.39 -6.14
C MET A 115 0.98 -14.18 -6.23
N GLY A 116 0.00 -13.73 -7.03
CA GLY A 116 -1.33 -14.33 -7.10
C GLY A 116 -2.21 -14.06 -5.86
N LEU A 117 -1.88 -13.01 -5.10
CA LEU A 117 -2.50 -12.62 -3.83
C LEU A 117 -3.39 -11.36 -3.97
N ALA A 118 -3.70 -10.93 -5.19
CA ALA A 118 -4.50 -9.73 -5.47
C ALA A 118 -5.85 -9.72 -4.73
N SER A 119 -6.50 -10.88 -4.59
CA SER A 119 -7.78 -11.01 -3.87
C SER A 119 -7.69 -10.67 -2.37
N LEU A 120 -6.49 -10.46 -1.87
CA LEU A 120 -6.16 -10.27 -0.45
C LEU A 120 -5.58 -8.87 -0.21
N ALA A 121 -5.49 -8.06 -1.26
CA ALA A 121 -5.17 -6.67 -1.16
C ALA A 121 -6.23 -5.95 -0.30
N PRO A 122 -5.84 -5.03 0.60
CA PRO A 122 -6.79 -4.25 1.37
C PRO A 122 -7.70 -3.42 0.46
N GLU A 123 -8.99 -3.32 0.78
CA GLU A 123 -9.96 -2.55 -0.02
C GLU A 123 -9.51 -1.09 -0.22
N ARG A 124 -8.92 -0.47 0.81
CA ARG A 124 -8.40 0.90 0.73
C ARG A 124 -7.23 1.02 -0.24
N LEU A 125 -6.38 -0.01 -0.33
CA LEU A 125 -5.28 -0.03 -1.30
C LEU A 125 -5.84 -0.01 -2.73
N GLN A 126 -6.85 -0.83 -3.00
CA GLN A 126 -7.54 -0.84 -4.30
C GLN A 126 -8.15 0.53 -4.60
N GLN A 127 -8.90 1.10 -3.65
CA GLN A 127 -9.51 2.43 -3.79
C GLN A 127 -8.47 3.53 -4.00
N ALA A 128 -7.33 3.49 -3.31
CA ALA A 128 -6.26 4.47 -3.47
C ALA A 128 -5.63 4.41 -4.87
N VAL A 129 -5.42 3.19 -5.39
CA VAL A 129 -4.92 2.97 -6.75
C VAL A 129 -5.93 3.47 -7.78
N GLU A 130 -7.21 3.10 -7.66
CA GLU A 130 -8.29 3.56 -8.54
C GLU A 130 -8.46 5.09 -8.51
N HIS A 131 -8.45 5.70 -7.32
CA HIS A 131 -8.57 7.15 -7.19
C HIS A 131 -7.36 7.88 -7.79
N SER A 132 -6.16 7.30 -7.68
CA SER A 132 -4.96 7.89 -8.27
C SER A 132 -4.95 7.83 -9.81
N THR A 133 -5.53 6.80 -10.43
CA THR A 133 -5.55 6.67 -11.90
C THR A 133 -6.58 7.59 -12.53
N VAL A 134 -7.69 7.89 -11.84
CA VAL A 134 -8.71 8.83 -12.31
C VAL A 134 -8.21 10.29 -12.26
N PHE A 135 -7.51 10.70 -11.20
CA PHE A 135 -7.00 12.07 -11.08
C PHE A 135 -5.84 12.37 -12.04
N SER A 136 -4.97 11.40 -12.35
CA SER A 136 -3.94 11.58 -13.40
C SER A 136 -4.54 11.76 -14.81
N SER A 137 -5.75 11.26 -15.07
CA SER A 137 -6.44 11.43 -16.36
C SER A 137 -7.02 12.84 -16.54
N SER A 138 -7.39 13.52 -15.45
CA SER A 138 -8.04 14.84 -15.54
C SER A 138 -7.07 16.00 -15.81
N ALA A 139 -5.76 15.81 -15.63
CA ALA A 139 -4.76 16.86 -15.86
C ALA A 139 -4.28 16.96 -17.32
N ALA A 140 -4.66 16.00 -18.19
CA ALA A 140 -4.14 15.89 -19.56
C ALA A 140 -5.09 16.41 -20.65
N LEU A 141 -6.25 16.98 -20.30
CA LEU A 141 -7.18 17.55 -21.27
C LEU A 141 -6.98 19.06 -21.38
N GLU A 142 -5.93 19.49 -22.07
CA GLU A 142 -5.91 20.85 -22.61
C GLU A 142 -7.05 20.99 -23.63
N PRO A 143 -7.86 22.06 -23.56
CA PRO A 143 -8.84 22.34 -24.60
C PRO A 143 -8.08 22.69 -25.88
N PHE A 144 -8.26 21.88 -26.93
CA PHE A 144 -7.87 22.26 -28.28
C PHE A 144 -8.66 23.52 -28.67
N ILE A 145 -8.02 24.67 -28.60
CA ILE A 145 -8.45 25.93 -29.22
C ILE A 145 -7.53 26.22 -30.39
#